data_AF-A0AA39Y7V6-F1
#
_entry.id   AF-A0AA39Y7V6-F1
#
_cell.length_a   1.000
_cell.length_b   1.000
_cell.length_c   1.000
_cell.angle_alpha   90.00
_cell.angle_beta   90.00
_cell.angle_gamma   90.00
#
_symmetry.space_group_name_H-M   'P 1'
#
loop_
_entity.id
_entity.type
_entity.pdbx_description
1 polymer ?
#
loop_
_entity_poly.entity_id
_entity_poly.type
_entity_poly.pdbx_seq_one_letter_code
_entity_poly.pdbx_strand_id
1 'polypeptide(L)'
;MTPPSDEPVYNLTLQHSDLSDDRIPIPARFSVERLPEDSQQWHKPPPTPLSLSFFDNLIHAYTYQGHPTTSDQRSATDVIRKLLLSSWQGVIRSKEIDYYYLWSKTSFSKAHYISGSSWYSAWQREYFHALTYHMMTVMNRMKDIDDIFRTLYSTTTASSFTLPPLPNGDSPHLNHNSSSSKNQNNTDDRERQSWHALRSRAHALHARFAATLATYEQRAAIEQSVLANEQSVLSNKQSMLANEQSVLANNQARSVGRLSALATVLVPFSVVAGIFSMSGRFAAGEDLFWVFWILAVSFSGGFVGWLFFERVVRALGSVMDWCGLLWGRRRGKGKTKGQGAVLPVHEKDT
;
A
#
# COMPACT_ATOMS: atom_id res chain seq x y z
N MET A 1 3.50 -8.52 43.23
CA MET A 1 3.65 -9.27 41.96
C MET A 1 3.58 -8.27 40.83
N THR A 2 4.75 -7.82 40.39
CA THR A 2 4.96 -6.90 39.28
C THR A 2 4.93 -7.66 37.96
N PRO A 3 4.30 -7.15 36.89
CA PRO A 3 4.41 -7.76 35.57
C PRO A 3 5.72 -7.33 34.89
N PRO A 4 6.35 -8.19 34.07
CA PRO A 4 7.49 -7.79 33.26
C PRO A 4 6.99 -7.00 32.03
N SER A 5 7.47 -5.78 31.91
CA SER A 5 7.34 -4.93 30.73
C SER A 5 8.55 -5.14 29.83
N ASP A 6 8.44 -6.05 28.86
CA ASP A 6 9.40 -6.18 27.76
C ASP A 6 8.70 -5.84 26.44
N GLU A 7 8.71 -4.55 26.07
CA GLU A 7 8.48 -4.14 24.69
C GLU A 7 9.84 -4.01 23.97
N PRO A 8 9.99 -4.58 22.76
CA PRO A 8 11.19 -4.39 21.97
C PRO A 8 11.20 -2.99 21.33
N VAL A 9 12.17 -2.18 21.73
CA VAL A 9 12.52 -0.91 21.07
C VAL A 9 13.13 -1.24 19.70
N TYR A 10 12.35 -1.06 18.63
CA TYR A 10 12.87 -1.08 17.26
C TYR A 10 13.63 0.22 16.97
N ASN A 11 14.94 0.20 17.18
CA ASN A 11 15.84 1.24 16.67
C ASN A 11 15.95 1.12 15.15
N LEU A 12 15.21 1.97 14.43
CA LEU A 12 15.37 2.20 13.00
C LEU A 12 16.56 3.15 12.78
N THR A 13 17.77 2.58 12.82
CA THR A 13 18.99 3.30 12.43
C THR A 13 19.03 3.38 10.91
N LEU A 14 18.59 4.51 10.36
CA LEU A 14 18.77 4.86 8.95
C LEU A 14 20.26 5.03 8.67
N GLN A 15 20.86 4.00 8.05
CA GLN A 15 22.23 3.99 7.60
C GLN A 15 22.38 4.97 6.42
N HIS A 16 22.90 6.16 6.70
CA HIS A 16 23.30 7.11 5.68
C HIS A 16 24.54 6.54 4.98
N SER A 17 24.37 6.02 3.76
CA SER A 17 25.50 5.59 2.93
C SER A 17 26.19 6.81 2.35
N ASP A 18 27.41 7.07 2.83
CA ASP A 18 28.38 7.97 2.21
C ASP A 18 28.67 7.49 0.78
N LEU A 19 28.25 8.30 -0.20
CA LEU A 19 28.71 8.22 -1.58
C LEU A 19 29.37 9.57 -1.89
N SER A 20 30.62 9.66 -1.46
CA SER A 20 31.52 10.77 -1.74
C SER A 20 32.16 10.64 -3.12
N ASP A 21 32.03 11.71 -3.88
CA ASP A 21 33.02 12.26 -4.80
C ASP A 21 33.25 11.56 -6.16
N ASP A 22 32.48 12.00 -7.16
CA ASP A 22 32.97 12.15 -8.53
C ASP A 22 32.35 13.42 -9.14
N ARG A 23 33.03 14.54 -8.93
CA ARG A 23 32.64 15.86 -9.48
C ARG A 23 32.99 15.94 -10.96
N ILE A 24 31.98 15.75 -11.81
CA ILE A 24 32.00 16.25 -13.19
C ILE A 24 31.96 17.78 -13.14
N PRO A 25 32.87 18.51 -13.81
CA PRO A 25 32.82 19.97 -13.83
C PRO A 25 31.58 20.43 -14.61
N ILE A 26 30.63 21.02 -13.88
CA ILE A 26 29.46 21.69 -14.46
C ILE A 26 29.96 22.95 -15.17
N PRO A 27 29.67 23.16 -16.47
CA PRO A 27 30.05 24.39 -17.14
C PRO A 27 29.33 25.58 -16.50
N ALA A 28 30.11 26.55 -16.05
CA ALA A 28 29.65 27.80 -15.45
C ALA A 28 28.87 28.62 -16.49
N ARG A 29 27.55 28.40 -16.59
CA ARG A 29 26.60 29.34 -17.23
C ARG A 29 25.12 28.99 -16.98
N PHE A 30 24.76 28.76 -15.73
CA PHE A 30 23.44 29.10 -15.18
C PHE A 30 23.65 29.21 -13.68
N SER A 31 24.03 30.40 -13.20
CA SER A 31 24.02 30.67 -11.77
C SER A 31 22.58 30.49 -11.30
N VAL A 32 22.32 29.42 -10.56
CA VAL A 32 21.14 29.32 -9.72
C VAL A 32 21.24 30.51 -8.78
N GLU A 33 20.45 31.54 -9.03
CA GLU A 33 20.35 32.70 -8.16
C GLU A 33 19.94 32.15 -6.79
N ARG A 34 20.87 32.24 -5.81
CA ARG A 34 20.63 31.76 -4.45
C ARG A 34 19.32 32.37 -3.98
N LEU A 35 18.41 31.52 -3.51
CA LEU A 35 17.21 31.97 -2.80
C LEU A 35 17.63 33.00 -1.76
N PRO A 36 16.93 34.15 -1.64
CA PRO A 36 17.25 35.15 -0.64
C PRO A 36 17.28 34.50 0.75
N GLU A 37 18.34 34.76 1.52
CA GLU A 37 18.50 34.24 2.89
C GLU A 37 17.39 34.75 3.82
N ASP A 38 16.72 35.83 3.44
CA ASP A 38 15.62 36.43 4.18
C ASP A 38 14.27 35.82 3.79
N SER A 39 13.68 35.06 4.72
CA SER A 39 12.38 34.39 4.58
C SER A 39 11.20 35.35 4.29
N GLN A 40 11.32 36.63 4.65
CA GLN A 40 10.31 37.65 4.34
C GLN A 40 10.23 37.98 2.84
N GLN A 41 11.26 37.62 2.06
CA GLN A 41 11.32 37.88 0.62
C GLN A 41 10.68 36.76 -0.21
N TRP A 42 10.30 35.64 0.41
CA TRP A 42 9.73 34.47 -0.28
C TRP A 42 8.28 34.70 -0.74
N HIS A 43 7.62 35.76 -0.25
CA HIS A 43 6.29 36.16 -0.71
C HIS A 43 6.30 36.80 -2.10
N LYS A 44 7.47 37.24 -2.58
CA LYS A 44 7.63 37.70 -3.96
C LYS A 44 7.96 36.47 -4.81
N PRO A 45 7.07 36.03 -5.73
CA PRO A 45 7.46 34.98 -6.66
C PRO A 45 8.75 35.45 -7.36
N PRO A 46 9.78 34.60 -7.48
CA PRO A 46 10.99 34.99 -8.19
C PRO A 46 10.58 35.54 -9.56
N PRO A 47 11.21 36.61 -10.06
CA PRO A 47 10.90 37.12 -11.37
C PRO A 47 10.99 35.94 -12.33
N THR A 48 9.84 35.51 -12.85
CA THR A 48 9.80 34.47 -13.87
C THR A 48 10.76 34.97 -14.93
N PRO A 49 11.85 34.24 -15.26
CA PRO A 49 12.72 34.69 -16.32
C PRO A 49 11.80 34.98 -17.49
N LEU A 50 11.89 36.20 -18.05
CA LEU A 50 11.26 36.58 -19.30
C LEU A 50 11.85 35.65 -20.36
N SER A 51 11.34 34.43 -20.35
CA SER A 51 11.66 33.37 -21.26
C SER A 51 10.85 33.73 -22.48
N LEU A 52 11.39 34.65 -23.28
CA LEU A 52 11.16 34.50 -24.72
C LEU A 52 11.48 33.04 -25.00
N SER A 53 10.46 32.31 -25.43
CA SER A 53 10.59 30.89 -25.66
C SER A 53 11.79 30.71 -26.58
N PHE A 54 12.62 29.68 -26.35
CA PHE A 54 13.70 29.37 -27.29
C PHE A 54 13.14 29.24 -28.73
N PHE A 55 11.84 28.93 -28.85
CA PHE A 55 11.03 28.99 -30.06
C PHE A 55 10.90 30.40 -30.64
N ASP A 56 10.51 31.40 -29.84
CA ASP A 56 10.35 32.80 -30.30
C ASP A 56 11.69 33.39 -30.75
N ASN A 57 12.76 33.07 -30.01
CA ASN A 57 14.13 33.45 -30.40
C ASN A 57 14.57 32.76 -31.70
N LEU A 58 14.16 31.50 -31.93
CA LEU A 58 14.44 30.76 -33.16
C LEU A 58 13.66 31.32 -34.36
N ILE A 59 12.36 31.62 -34.18
CA ILE A 59 11.55 32.25 -35.21
C ILE A 59 12.14 33.61 -35.56
N HIS A 60 12.47 34.43 -34.57
CA HIS A 60 13.07 35.74 -34.78
C HIS A 60 14.44 35.63 -35.47
N ALA A 61 15.31 34.73 -35.02
CA ALA A 61 16.59 34.49 -35.69
C ALA A 61 16.38 34.04 -37.14
N TYR A 62 15.39 33.19 -37.41
CA TYR A 62 15.08 32.71 -38.75
C TYR A 62 14.51 33.80 -39.65
N THR A 63 13.61 34.64 -39.16
CA THR A 63 12.99 35.70 -39.98
C THR A 63 13.98 36.81 -40.35
N TYR A 64 14.99 37.06 -39.51
CA TYR A 64 15.92 38.19 -39.69
C TYR A 64 17.31 37.79 -40.21
N GLN A 65 17.72 36.52 -40.13
CA GLN A 65 18.98 36.07 -40.74
C GLN A 65 18.77 35.63 -42.19
N GLY A 66 19.57 36.18 -43.11
CA GLY A 66 19.58 35.71 -44.50
C GLY A 66 20.07 34.27 -44.56
N HIS A 67 19.23 33.35 -45.06
CA HIS A 67 19.59 31.95 -45.20
C HIS A 67 20.37 31.73 -46.49
N PRO A 68 21.62 31.26 -46.44
CA PRO A 68 22.34 30.91 -47.64
C PRO A 68 21.66 29.72 -48.32
N THR A 69 21.48 29.79 -49.64
CA THR A 69 21.05 28.63 -50.44
C THR A 69 22.10 27.54 -50.31
N THR A 70 21.75 26.43 -49.66
CA THR A 70 22.63 25.27 -49.48
C THR A 70 22.15 24.13 -50.37
N SER A 71 23.08 23.44 -51.03
CA SER A 71 22.80 22.21 -51.79
C SER A 71 22.65 20.99 -50.89
N ASP A 72 23.04 21.10 -49.61
CA ASP A 72 22.91 20.02 -48.64
C ASP A 72 21.49 19.97 -48.08
N GLN A 73 20.78 18.88 -48.39
CA GLN A 73 19.43 18.60 -47.90
C GLN A 73 19.35 18.66 -46.37
N ARG A 74 20.42 18.29 -45.66
CA ARG A 74 20.43 18.27 -44.19
C ARG A 74 20.49 19.69 -43.62
N SER A 75 21.37 20.51 -44.16
CA SER A 75 21.44 21.94 -43.82
C SER A 75 20.12 22.66 -44.07
N ALA A 76 19.36 22.28 -45.11
CA ALA A 76 18.03 22.84 -45.40
C ALA A 76 16.99 22.53 -44.30
N THR A 77 17.17 21.49 -43.50
CA THR A 77 16.25 21.09 -42.40
C THR A 77 16.74 21.49 -41.01
N ASP A 78 17.93 22.09 -40.88
CA ASP A 78 18.54 22.43 -39.59
C ASP A 78 17.65 23.32 -38.71
N VAL A 79 17.04 24.35 -39.31
CA VAL A 79 16.13 25.26 -38.60
C VAL A 79 14.92 24.52 -38.06
N ILE A 80 14.27 23.70 -38.89
CA ILE A 80 13.07 22.95 -38.49
C ILE A 80 13.41 21.96 -37.37
N ARG A 81 14.56 21.28 -37.44
CA ARG A 81 15.01 20.36 -36.38
C ARG A 81 15.27 21.09 -35.06
N LYS A 82 15.91 22.26 -35.10
CA LYS A 82 16.12 23.12 -33.91
C LYS A 82 14.81 23.66 -33.34
N LEU A 83 13.87 24.05 -34.19
CA LEU A 83 12.54 24.49 -33.78
C LEU A 83 11.76 23.36 -33.11
N LEU A 84 11.84 22.15 -33.67
CA LEU A 84 11.25 20.95 -33.11
C LEU A 84 11.85 20.66 -31.73
N LEU A 85 13.18 20.59 -31.63
CA LEU A 85 13.89 20.39 -30.37
C LEU A 85 13.49 21.42 -29.30
N SER A 86 13.41 22.69 -29.69
CA SER A 86 12.94 23.80 -28.83
C SER A 86 11.53 23.57 -28.29
N SER A 87 10.60 23.22 -29.19
CA SER A 87 9.21 22.98 -28.82
C SER A 87 9.08 21.83 -27.83
N TRP A 88 9.81 20.74 -28.03
CA TRP A 88 9.85 19.60 -27.11
C TRP A 88 10.45 19.95 -25.76
N GLN A 89 11.53 20.73 -25.74
CA GLN A 89 12.11 21.23 -24.51
C GLN A 89 11.10 22.10 -23.72
N GLY A 90 10.30 22.91 -24.42
CA GLY A 90 9.20 23.67 -23.84
C GLY A 90 8.13 22.77 -23.21
N VAL A 91 7.70 21.73 -23.92
CA VAL A 91 6.72 20.75 -23.43
C VAL A 91 7.22 20.03 -22.17
N ILE A 92 8.45 19.53 -22.17
CA ILE A 92 9.04 18.85 -21.00
C ILE A 92 9.17 19.82 -19.82
N ARG A 93 9.60 21.07 -20.05
CA ARG A 93 9.65 22.10 -19.00
C ARG A 93 8.28 22.43 -18.43
N SER A 94 7.25 22.55 -19.26
CA SER A 94 5.88 22.75 -18.80
C SER A 94 5.43 21.61 -17.89
N LYS A 95 5.71 20.36 -18.26
CA LYS A 95 5.34 19.20 -17.42
C LYS A 95 6.15 19.11 -16.13
N GLU A 96 7.39 19.57 -16.15
CA GLU A 96 8.21 19.68 -14.95
C GLU A 96 7.65 20.74 -13.98
N ILE A 97 7.17 21.88 -14.50
CA ILE A 97 6.49 22.91 -13.70
C ILE A 97 5.18 22.36 -13.12
N ASP A 98 4.36 21.69 -13.95
CA ASP A 98 3.13 21.02 -13.50
C ASP A 98 3.43 20.04 -12.35
N TYR A 99 4.50 19.24 -12.48
CA TYR A 99 4.97 18.33 -11.44
C TYR A 99 5.32 19.07 -10.14
N TYR A 100 6.14 20.13 -10.19
CA TYR A 100 6.50 20.87 -8.98
C TYR A 100 5.30 21.58 -8.34
N TYR A 101 4.36 22.08 -9.14
CA TYR A 101 3.11 22.65 -8.64
C TYR A 101 2.28 21.62 -7.89
N LEU A 102 2.06 20.44 -8.49
CA LEU A 102 1.38 19.32 -7.84
C LEU A 102 2.13 18.86 -6.59
N TRP A 103 3.43 18.67 -6.69
CA TRP A 103 4.28 18.20 -5.59
C TRP A 103 4.28 19.18 -4.42
N SER A 104 4.44 20.49 -4.67
CA SER A 104 4.41 21.50 -3.61
C SER A 104 3.08 21.51 -2.87
N LYS A 105 1.96 21.48 -3.61
CA LYS A 105 0.61 21.37 -3.01
C LYS A 105 0.48 20.13 -2.14
N THR A 106 1.11 19.03 -2.54
CA THR A 106 1.10 17.79 -1.75
C THR A 106 1.96 17.85 -0.50
N SER A 107 3.12 18.49 -0.57
CA SER A 107 4.05 18.65 0.55
C SER A 107 3.52 19.62 1.61
N PHE A 108 2.94 20.75 1.20
CA PHE A 108 2.37 21.73 2.15
C PHE A 108 1.14 21.20 2.90
N SER A 109 0.35 20.30 2.28
CA SER A 109 -0.79 19.68 2.94
C SER A 109 -0.38 18.79 4.14
N LYS A 110 0.88 18.34 4.23
CA LYS A 110 1.35 17.55 5.40
C LYS A 110 1.32 18.35 6.71
N ALA A 111 1.37 19.68 6.67
CA ALA A 111 1.33 20.51 7.88
C ALA A 111 -0.05 20.49 8.58
N HIS A 112 -1.14 20.14 7.88
CA HIS A 112 -2.49 20.11 8.43
C HIS A 112 -2.89 18.75 9.05
N TYR A 113 -1.94 17.83 9.22
CA TYR A 113 -2.18 16.47 9.75
C TYR A 113 -2.77 16.40 11.16
N ILE A 114 -2.69 17.49 11.93
CA ILE A 114 -3.04 17.52 13.35
C ILE A 114 -4.57 17.49 13.58
N SER A 115 -5.38 17.73 12.55
CA SER A 115 -6.82 17.97 12.71
C SER A 115 -7.73 16.71 12.75
N GLY A 116 -7.19 15.48 12.66
CA GLY A 116 -7.95 14.25 12.94
C GLY A 116 -9.19 13.97 12.06
N SER A 117 -9.36 14.67 10.93
CA SER A 117 -10.51 14.49 10.04
C SER A 117 -10.09 13.80 8.73
N SER A 118 -10.96 12.92 8.22
CA SER A 118 -10.71 11.96 7.13
C SER A 118 -10.66 12.56 5.70
N TRP A 119 -10.19 13.79 5.55
CA TRP A 119 -10.08 14.53 4.27
C TRP A 119 -9.21 13.81 3.22
N TYR A 120 -8.49 12.77 3.64
CA TYR A 120 -7.65 11.89 2.83
C TYR A 120 -8.36 11.28 1.61
N SER A 121 -9.62 10.85 1.73
CA SER A 121 -10.26 9.99 0.71
C SER A 121 -10.72 10.70 -0.58
N ALA A 122 -11.10 11.97 -0.50
CA ALA A 122 -11.53 12.75 -1.66
C ALA A 122 -10.35 13.43 -2.36
N TRP A 123 -9.45 14.01 -1.56
CA TRP A 123 -8.31 14.75 -2.05
C TRP A 123 -7.31 13.84 -2.79
N GLN A 124 -7.05 12.62 -2.28
CA GLN A 124 -6.04 11.73 -2.88
C GLN A 124 -6.41 11.22 -4.28
N ARG A 125 -7.70 11.07 -4.60
CA ARG A 125 -8.13 10.57 -5.92
C ARG A 125 -7.84 11.57 -7.03
N GLU A 126 -8.21 12.84 -6.85
CA GLU A 126 -8.01 13.85 -7.90
C GLU A 126 -6.53 14.09 -8.22
N TYR A 127 -5.66 14.22 -7.21
CA TYR A 127 -4.23 14.39 -7.44
C TYR A 127 -3.56 13.15 -8.01
N PHE A 128 -3.97 11.96 -7.56
CA PHE A 128 -3.45 10.72 -8.13
C PHE A 128 -3.81 10.59 -9.61
N HIS A 129 -5.06 10.92 -9.99
CA HIS A 129 -5.48 10.95 -11.39
C HIS A 129 -4.73 12.02 -12.20
N ALA A 130 -4.52 13.21 -11.64
CA ALA A 130 -3.72 14.25 -12.30
C ALA A 130 -2.27 13.78 -12.49
N LEU A 131 -1.64 13.22 -11.45
CA LEU A 131 -0.24 12.77 -11.48
C LEU A 131 -0.04 11.63 -12.49
N THR A 132 -0.93 10.64 -12.49
CA THR A 132 -0.92 9.53 -13.46
C THR A 132 -1.14 10.03 -14.88
N TYR A 133 -2.06 10.97 -15.10
CA TYR A 133 -2.28 11.62 -16.39
C TYR A 133 -1.02 12.35 -16.89
N HIS A 134 -0.36 13.15 -16.04
CA HIS A 134 0.88 13.83 -16.39
C HIS A 134 2.01 12.83 -16.69
N MET A 135 2.12 11.75 -15.92
CA MET A 135 3.10 10.68 -16.18
C MET A 135 2.86 10.01 -17.53
N MET A 136 1.62 9.58 -17.82
CA MET A 136 1.27 8.97 -19.11
C MET A 136 1.52 9.93 -20.27
N THR A 137 1.25 11.23 -20.07
CA THR A 137 1.56 12.27 -21.06
C THR A 137 3.07 12.33 -21.32
N VAL A 138 3.90 12.35 -20.28
CA VAL A 138 5.37 12.36 -20.42
C VAL A 138 5.86 11.08 -21.13
N MET A 139 5.31 9.91 -20.80
CA MET A 139 5.66 8.64 -21.46
C MET A 139 5.32 8.65 -22.96
N ASN A 140 4.11 9.10 -23.32
CA ASN A 140 3.70 9.20 -24.72
C ASN A 140 4.63 10.17 -25.48
N ARG A 141 4.95 11.30 -24.86
CA ARG A 141 5.87 12.31 -25.39
C ARG A 141 7.30 11.79 -25.53
N MET A 142 7.77 10.93 -24.63
CA MET A 142 9.07 10.26 -24.76
C MET A 142 9.10 9.30 -25.95
N LYS A 143 8.02 8.55 -26.18
CA LYS A 143 7.89 7.69 -27.36
C LYS A 143 7.95 8.51 -28.65
N ASP A 144 7.22 9.63 -28.71
CA ASP A 144 7.25 10.56 -29.84
C ASP A 144 8.69 11.08 -30.10
N ILE A 145 9.42 11.47 -29.04
CA ILE A 145 10.82 11.91 -29.14
C ILE A 145 11.71 10.80 -29.70
N ASP A 146 11.55 9.57 -29.22
CA ASP A 146 12.32 8.41 -29.69
C ASP A 146 12.03 8.09 -31.15
N ASP A 147 10.77 8.16 -31.58
CA ASP A 147 10.36 7.92 -32.97
C ASP A 147 10.88 9.02 -33.91
N ILE A 148 10.82 10.29 -33.48
CA ILE A 148 11.42 11.43 -34.22
C ILE A 148 12.93 11.26 -34.32
N PHE A 149 13.62 10.95 -33.21
CA PHE A 149 15.06 10.75 -33.20
C PHE A 149 15.46 9.60 -34.13
N ARG A 150 14.75 8.47 -34.07
CA ARG A 150 14.98 7.35 -35.00
C ARG A 150 14.78 7.76 -36.45
N THR A 151 13.71 8.49 -36.77
CA THR A 151 13.42 8.93 -38.13
C THR A 151 14.47 9.90 -38.67
N LEU A 152 14.95 10.83 -37.83
CA LEU A 152 15.96 11.82 -38.24
C LEU A 152 17.38 11.23 -38.40
N TYR A 153 17.71 10.18 -37.65
CA TYR A 153 19.09 9.64 -37.61
C TYR A 153 19.26 8.23 -38.17
N SER A 154 18.20 7.50 -38.53
CA SER A 154 18.29 6.15 -39.13
C SER A 154 18.69 6.14 -40.61
N THR A 155 18.52 7.25 -41.32
CA THR A 155 18.75 7.32 -42.78
C THR A 155 20.22 7.38 -43.17
N THR A 156 21.12 7.69 -42.25
CA THR A 156 22.54 7.95 -42.56
C THR A 156 23.33 6.68 -42.91
N THR A 157 22.87 5.49 -42.51
CA THR A 157 23.59 4.23 -42.78
C THR A 157 23.18 3.53 -44.07
N ALA A 158 22.10 3.94 -44.75
CA ALA A 158 21.60 3.25 -45.94
C ALA A 158 22.15 3.80 -47.27
N SER A 159 22.85 4.94 -47.28
CA SER A 159 23.31 5.61 -48.50
C SER A 159 24.77 5.38 -48.86
N SER A 160 25.39 4.29 -48.41
CA SER A 160 26.50 3.71 -49.16
C SER A 160 25.92 2.93 -50.35
N PHE A 161 25.16 3.62 -51.20
CA PHE A 161 24.83 3.11 -52.52
C PHE A 161 26.14 3.18 -53.29
N THR A 162 26.85 2.05 -53.32
CA THR A 162 28.08 1.86 -54.06
C THR A 162 27.78 2.18 -55.52
N LEU A 163 28.01 3.43 -55.93
CA LEU A 163 28.07 3.75 -57.35
C LEU A 163 29.13 2.81 -57.95
N PRO A 164 28.82 2.10 -59.05
CA PRO A 164 29.79 1.24 -59.70
C PRO A 164 31.05 2.06 -60.00
N PRO A 165 32.25 1.48 -59.80
CA PRO A 165 33.51 2.19 -59.98
C PRO A 165 33.55 2.74 -61.41
N LEU A 166 33.57 4.07 -61.55
CA LEU A 166 33.80 4.70 -62.84
C LEU A 166 35.23 4.42 -63.29
N PRO A 167 35.47 4.28 -64.61
CA PRO A 167 36.78 3.92 -65.14
C PRO A 167 37.80 5.03 -64.89
N ASN A 168 39.00 4.61 -64.47
CA ASN A 168 40.17 5.43 -64.16
C ASN A 168 40.44 6.48 -65.25
N GLY A 169 40.28 7.74 -64.89
CA GLY A 169 40.83 8.88 -65.62
C GLY A 169 41.77 9.63 -64.68
N ASP A 170 43.08 9.56 -64.96
CA ASP A 170 44.11 10.27 -64.22
C ASP A 170 43.87 11.78 -64.30
N SER A 171 43.61 12.43 -63.16
CA SER A 171 43.52 13.88 -63.06
C SER A 171 44.31 14.41 -61.87
N PRO A 172 45.10 15.50 -62.02
CA PRO A 172 46.06 15.91 -61.01
C PRO A 172 45.40 16.71 -59.89
N HIS A 173 45.79 16.35 -58.67
CA HIS A 173 45.72 17.05 -57.39
C HIS A 173 45.31 18.54 -57.40
N LEU A 174 44.05 18.82 -57.01
CA LEU A 174 43.65 20.07 -56.38
C LEU A 174 43.23 19.78 -54.93
N ASN A 175 44.16 20.03 -54.00
CA ASN A 175 44.06 19.72 -52.57
C ASN A 175 43.55 20.93 -51.76
N HIS A 176 42.38 21.44 -52.11
CA HIS A 176 41.70 22.50 -51.37
C HIS A 176 40.25 22.06 -51.15
N ASN A 177 39.89 21.60 -49.94
CA ASN A 177 38.52 21.64 -49.35
C ASN A 177 38.33 20.77 -48.06
N SER A 178 39.35 20.56 -47.22
CA SER A 178 39.19 19.76 -45.97
C SER A 178 38.61 20.53 -44.77
N SER A 179 38.49 21.86 -44.83
CA SER A 179 38.05 22.70 -43.70
C SER A 179 36.52 22.75 -43.53
N SER A 180 35.74 22.64 -44.61
CA SER A 180 34.27 22.75 -44.54
C SER A 180 33.61 21.53 -43.88
N SER A 181 34.13 20.32 -44.14
CA SER A 181 33.61 19.07 -43.57
C SER A 181 33.76 19.01 -42.03
N LYS A 182 34.83 19.59 -41.46
CA LYS A 182 35.02 19.59 -39.99
C LYS A 182 33.95 20.38 -39.23
N ASN A 183 33.41 21.44 -39.83
CA ASN A 183 32.40 22.26 -39.16
C ASN A 183 31.01 21.59 -39.13
N GLN A 184 30.65 20.83 -40.16
CA GLN A 184 29.38 20.09 -40.23
C GLN A 184 29.31 18.96 -39.19
N ASN A 185 30.43 18.24 -38.99
CA ASN A 185 30.49 17.17 -37.98
C ASN A 185 30.25 17.74 -36.57
N ASN A 186 30.85 18.90 -36.25
CA ASN A 186 30.66 19.55 -34.95
C ASN A 186 29.22 20.00 -34.69
N THR A 187 28.48 20.43 -35.72
CA THR A 187 27.07 20.83 -35.56
C THR A 187 26.17 19.64 -35.31
N ASP A 188 26.42 18.53 -36.01
CA ASP A 188 25.66 17.29 -35.84
C ASP A 188 25.85 16.67 -34.45
N ASP A 189 27.09 16.68 -33.96
CA ASP A 189 27.41 16.15 -32.63
C ASP A 189 26.74 16.96 -31.52
N ARG A 190 26.72 18.30 -31.64
CA ARG A 190 26.01 19.18 -30.70
C ARG A 190 24.50 18.95 -30.71
N GLU A 191 23.93 18.74 -31.88
CA GLU A 191 22.49 18.46 -32.00
C GLU A 191 22.16 17.10 -31.36
N ARG A 192 22.93 16.05 -31.68
CA ARG A 192 22.80 14.73 -31.04
C ARG A 192 22.90 14.84 -29.52
N GLN A 193 23.89 15.58 -29.01
CA GLN A 193 24.05 15.82 -27.58
C GLN A 193 22.82 16.52 -26.97
N SER A 194 22.21 17.46 -27.70
CA SER A 194 21.03 18.18 -27.25
C SER A 194 19.79 17.26 -27.19
N TRP A 195 19.60 16.39 -28.18
CA TRP A 195 18.56 15.36 -28.15
C TRP A 195 18.77 14.35 -27.00
N HIS A 196 20.01 13.91 -26.77
CA HIS A 196 20.33 13.05 -25.64
C HIS A 196 20.04 13.71 -24.29
N ALA A 197 20.35 15.01 -24.15
CA ALA A 197 20.06 15.78 -22.94
C ALA A 197 18.54 15.96 -22.71
N LEU A 198 17.77 16.18 -23.78
CA LEU A 198 16.31 16.24 -23.70
C LEU A 198 15.72 14.90 -23.26
N ARG A 199 16.19 13.81 -23.87
CA ARG A 199 15.77 12.44 -23.52
C ARG A 199 16.10 12.09 -22.07
N SER A 200 17.31 12.39 -21.61
CA SER A 200 17.71 12.13 -20.22
C SER A 200 16.86 12.92 -19.22
N ARG A 201 16.53 14.19 -19.53
CA ARG A 201 15.61 14.99 -18.71
C ARG A 201 14.20 14.41 -18.66
N ALA A 202 13.68 13.92 -19.79
CA ALA A 202 12.36 13.30 -19.83
C ALA A 202 12.33 11.98 -19.01
N HIS A 203 13.36 11.13 -19.11
CA HIS A 203 13.50 9.95 -18.26
C HIS A 203 13.61 10.30 -16.78
N ALA A 204 14.39 11.33 -16.41
CA ALA A 204 14.50 11.78 -15.03
C ALA A 204 13.16 12.29 -14.48
N LEU A 205 12.39 13.02 -15.29
CA LEU A 205 11.05 13.47 -14.93
C LEU A 205 10.10 12.28 -14.73
N HIS A 206 10.12 11.30 -15.65
CA HIS A 206 9.35 10.07 -15.51
C HIS A 206 9.70 9.29 -14.23
N ALA A 207 10.99 9.14 -13.93
CA ALA A 207 11.45 8.46 -12.70
C ALA A 207 10.93 9.17 -11.43
N ARG A 208 10.85 10.51 -11.44
CA ARG A 208 10.29 11.29 -10.32
C ARG A 208 8.78 11.08 -10.17
N PHE A 209 8.04 11.05 -11.27
CA PHE A 209 6.61 10.68 -11.25
C PHE A 209 6.41 9.27 -10.69
N ALA A 210 7.18 8.30 -11.18
CA ALA A 210 7.11 6.90 -10.74
C ALA A 210 7.43 6.75 -9.24
N ALA A 211 8.50 7.40 -8.76
CA ALA A 211 8.85 7.39 -7.33
C ALA A 211 7.74 8.02 -6.48
N THR A 212 7.15 9.12 -6.93
CA THR A 212 6.04 9.76 -6.23
C THR A 212 4.82 8.84 -6.17
N LEU A 213 4.45 8.20 -7.28
CA LEU A 213 3.35 7.23 -7.32
C LEU A 213 3.59 6.02 -6.42
N ALA A 214 4.81 5.49 -6.38
CA ALA A 214 5.18 4.40 -5.48
C ALA A 214 5.01 4.80 -4.00
N THR A 215 5.36 6.04 -3.62
CA THR A 215 5.10 6.51 -2.25
C THR A 215 3.60 6.65 -1.94
N TYR A 216 2.77 6.98 -2.95
CA TYR A 216 1.31 7.01 -2.79
C TYR A 216 0.72 5.61 -2.63
N GLU A 217 1.20 4.64 -3.40
CA GLU A 217 0.79 3.24 -3.31
C GLU A 217 1.16 2.65 -1.94
N GLN A 218 2.40 2.85 -1.49
CA GLN A 218 2.84 2.41 -0.16
C GLN A 218 1.96 3.00 0.94
N ARG A 219 1.60 4.28 0.82
CA ARG A 219 0.73 4.94 1.80
C ARG A 219 -0.69 4.39 1.78
N ALA A 220 -1.26 4.17 0.61
CA ALA A 220 -2.59 3.55 0.47
C ALA A 220 -2.61 2.15 1.11
N ALA A 221 -1.53 1.36 0.95
CA ALA A 221 -1.40 0.06 1.59
C ALA A 221 -1.33 0.15 3.13
N ILE A 222 -0.63 1.15 3.67
CA ILE A 222 -0.59 1.41 5.11
C ILE A 222 -1.98 1.80 5.63
N GLU A 223 -2.72 2.64 4.91
CA GLU A 223 -4.08 3.01 5.32
C GLU A 223 -5.03 1.80 5.34
N GLN A 224 -4.94 0.93 4.34
CA GLN A 224 -5.72 -0.30 4.32
C GLN A 224 -5.38 -1.23 5.50
N SER A 225 -4.11 -1.33 5.88
CA SER A 225 -3.71 -2.14 7.03
C SER A 225 -4.17 -1.52 8.37
N VAL A 226 -4.19 -0.19 8.48
CA VAL A 226 -4.75 0.52 9.64
C VAL A 226 -6.24 0.24 9.78
N LEU A 227 -7.02 0.36 8.69
CA LEU A 227 -8.46 0.07 8.72
C LEU A 227 -8.74 -1.41 9.06
N ALA A 228 -7.94 -2.34 8.53
CA ALA A 228 -8.04 -3.75 8.87
C ALA A 228 -7.72 -3.99 10.36
N ASN A 229 -6.74 -3.29 10.91
CA ASN A 229 -6.41 -3.35 12.33
C ASN A 229 -7.55 -2.81 13.20
N GLU A 230 -8.14 -1.65 12.84
CA GLU A 230 -9.31 -1.11 13.54
C GLU A 230 -10.49 -2.08 13.55
N GLN A 231 -10.78 -2.73 12.41
CA GLN A 231 -11.81 -3.76 12.33
C GLN A 231 -11.49 -4.96 13.24
N SER A 232 -10.23 -5.39 13.29
CA SER A 232 -9.80 -6.46 14.19
C SER A 232 -9.99 -6.09 15.67
N VAL A 233 -9.70 -4.84 16.03
CA VAL A 233 -9.91 -4.30 17.40
C VAL A 233 -11.39 -4.28 17.75
N LEU A 234 -12.26 -3.87 16.83
CA LEU A 234 -13.71 -3.89 17.04
C LEU A 234 -14.25 -5.32 17.20
N SER A 235 -13.77 -6.25 16.37
CA SER A 235 -14.11 -7.68 16.50
C SER A 235 -13.66 -8.26 17.85
N ASN A 236 -12.44 -7.94 18.29
CA ASN A 236 -11.93 -8.35 19.59
C ASN A 236 -12.77 -7.80 20.74
N LYS A 237 -13.22 -6.53 20.66
CA LYS A 237 -14.14 -5.93 21.64
C LYS A 237 -15.48 -6.66 21.67
N GLN A 238 -16.05 -7.00 20.51
CA GLN A 238 -17.30 -7.77 20.44
C GLN A 238 -17.15 -9.17 21.05
N SER A 239 -16.04 -9.85 20.77
CA SER A 239 -15.72 -11.16 21.38
C SER A 239 -15.58 -11.07 22.90
N MET A 240 -14.94 -10.01 23.40
CA MET A 240 -14.83 -9.76 24.85
C MET A 240 -16.20 -9.57 25.51
N LEU A 241 -17.09 -8.79 24.89
CA LEU A 241 -18.46 -8.58 25.41
C LEU A 241 -19.29 -9.87 25.39
N ALA A 242 -19.15 -10.68 24.33
CA ALA A 242 -19.81 -11.99 24.25
C ALA A 242 -19.31 -12.94 25.37
N ASN A 243 -18.01 -12.91 25.65
CA ASN A 243 -17.43 -13.69 26.75
C ASN A 243 -17.97 -13.23 28.10
N GLU A 244 -18.05 -11.92 28.35
CA GLU A 244 -18.63 -11.37 29.57
C GLU A 244 -20.09 -11.80 29.77
N GLN A 245 -20.91 -11.73 28.72
CA GLN A 245 -22.29 -12.20 28.74
C GLN A 245 -22.39 -13.70 29.04
N SER A 246 -21.50 -14.52 28.48
CA SER A 246 -21.48 -15.96 28.77
C SER A 246 -21.13 -16.27 30.23
N VAL A 247 -20.22 -15.49 30.83
CA VAL A 247 -19.87 -15.60 32.25
C VAL A 247 -21.08 -15.23 33.13
N LEU A 248 -21.79 -14.15 32.80
CA LEU A 248 -23.00 -13.75 33.53
C LEU A 248 -24.11 -14.81 33.43
N ALA A 249 -24.37 -15.34 32.24
CA ALA A 249 -25.34 -16.41 32.04
C ALA A 249 -24.99 -17.68 32.82
N ASN A 250 -23.70 -18.06 32.87
CA ASN A 250 -23.23 -19.21 33.64
C ASN A 250 -23.43 -19.00 35.16
N ASN A 251 -23.15 -17.79 35.66
CA ASN A 251 -23.39 -17.44 37.06
C ASN A 251 -24.88 -17.52 37.42
N GLN A 252 -25.77 -17.06 36.52
CA GLN A 252 -27.22 -17.18 36.71
C GLN A 252 -27.68 -18.64 36.67
N ALA A 253 -27.19 -19.45 35.73
CA ALA A 253 -27.50 -20.87 35.68
C ALA A 253 -27.08 -21.59 36.98
N ARG A 254 -25.94 -21.19 37.55
CA ARG A 254 -25.46 -21.74 38.83
C ARG A 254 -26.33 -21.33 40.02
N SER A 255 -26.83 -20.09 40.07
CA SER A 255 -27.72 -19.64 41.14
C SER A 255 -29.09 -20.32 41.06
N VAL A 256 -29.66 -20.45 39.86
CA VAL A 256 -30.89 -21.21 39.61
C VAL A 256 -30.71 -22.68 39.97
N GLY A 257 -29.57 -23.28 39.63
CA GLY A 257 -29.25 -24.66 40.01
C GLY A 257 -29.21 -24.88 41.52
N ARG A 258 -28.70 -23.91 42.30
CA ARG A 258 -28.73 -23.95 43.77
C ARG A 258 -30.14 -23.83 44.33
N LEU A 259 -30.94 -22.91 43.81
CA LEU A 259 -32.34 -22.73 44.23
C LEU A 259 -33.18 -23.98 43.92
N SER A 260 -33.03 -24.53 42.72
CA SER A 260 -33.70 -25.77 42.32
C SER A 260 -33.27 -26.95 43.21
N ALA A 261 -31.97 -27.05 43.55
CA ALA A 261 -31.49 -28.04 44.50
C ALA A 261 -32.16 -27.91 45.88
N LEU A 262 -32.31 -26.69 46.41
CA LEU A 262 -33.04 -26.47 47.67
C LEU A 262 -34.53 -26.83 47.55
N ALA A 263 -35.19 -26.41 46.47
CA ALA A 263 -36.59 -26.74 46.22
C ALA A 263 -36.81 -28.26 46.14
N THR A 264 -35.91 -29.00 45.48
CA THR A 264 -36.00 -30.47 45.38
C THR A 264 -35.88 -31.18 46.72
N VAL A 265 -35.20 -30.58 47.70
CA VAL A 265 -35.10 -31.12 49.08
C VAL A 265 -36.29 -30.69 49.93
N LEU A 266 -36.73 -29.44 49.81
CA LEU A 266 -37.80 -28.88 50.64
C LEU A 266 -39.19 -29.37 50.24
N VAL A 267 -39.50 -29.53 48.94
CA VAL A 267 -40.84 -29.91 48.47
C VAL A 267 -41.32 -31.24 49.08
N PRO A 268 -40.56 -32.35 49.04
CA PRO A 268 -40.97 -33.59 49.69
C PRO A 268 -41.12 -33.44 51.21
N PHE A 269 -40.25 -32.66 51.86
CA PHE A 269 -40.32 -32.41 53.30
C PHE A 269 -41.60 -31.65 53.67
N SER A 270 -41.98 -30.63 52.89
CA SER A 270 -43.22 -29.89 53.06
C SER A 270 -44.46 -30.77 52.83
N VAL A 271 -44.42 -31.71 51.88
CA VAL A 271 -45.52 -32.67 51.66
C VAL A 271 -45.68 -33.61 52.85
N VAL A 272 -44.58 -34.16 53.36
CA VAL A 272 -44.59 -35.01 54.57
C VAL A 272 -45.13 -34.21 55.76
N ALA A 273 -44.63 -32.99 55.99
CA ALA A 273 -45.12 -32.11 57.04
C ALA A 273 -46.61 -31.75 56.90
N GLY A 274 -47.11 -31.61 55.66
CA GLY A 274 -48.52 -31.36 55.38
C GLY A 274 -49.41 -32.57 55.65
N ILE A 275 -49.01 -33.77 55.20
CA ILE A 275 -49.74 -35.02 55.47
C ILE A 275 -49.83 -35.29 56.97
N PHE A 276 -48.75 -35.01 57.70
CA PHE A 276 -48.65 -35.20 59.14
C PHE A 276 -48.94 -33.94 59.95
N SER A 277 -49.52 -32.91 59.34
CA SER A 277 -49.85 -31.66 60.03
C SER A 277 -50.67 -31.98 61.28
N MET A 278 -50.00 -31.81 62.42
CA MET A 278 -50.28 -32.43 63.71
C MET A 278 -51.71 -32.14 64.19
N SER A 279 -52.63 -33.06 63.91
CA SER A 279 -53.93 -33.07 64.58
C SER A 279 -54.21 -34.48 65.10
N GLY A 280 -54.57 -34.56 66.39
CA GLY A 280 -54.92 -35.81 67.06
C GLY A 280 -53.73 -36.62 67.60
N ARG A 281 -53.87 -37.96 67.57
CA ARG A 281 -52.99 -38.95 68.24
C ARG A 281 -51.54 -39.04 67.73
N PHE A 282 -51.17 -38.20 66.77
CA PHE A 282 -49.80 -38.12 66.23
C PHE A 282 -49.06 -36.87 66.74
N ALA A 283 -49.66 -36.10 67.64
CA ALA A 283 -49.00 -34.98 68.30
C ALA A 283 -47.79 -35.47 69.12
N ALA A 284 -46.81 -34.59 69.31
CA ALA A 284 -45.64 -34.91 70.12
C ALA A 284 -46.04 -35.25 71.57
N GLY A 285 -45.80 -36.49 71.99
CA GLY A 285 -46.16 -37.01 73.31
C GLY A 285 -47.29 -38.05 73.32
N GLU A 286 -47.95 -38.28 72.19
CA GLU A 286 -49.00 -39.30 72.06
C GLU A 286 -48.44 -40.66 71.61
N ASP A 287 -49.18 -41.73 71.89
CA ASP A 287 -48.76 -43.13 71.76
C ASP A 287 -48.31 -43.54 70.34
N LEU A 288 -48.77 -42.82 69.30
CA LEU A 288 -48.49 -43.13 67.90
C LEU A 288 -47.37 -42.27 67.28
N PHE A 289 -46.71 -41.42 68.07
CA PHE A 289 -45.64 -40.54 67.60
C PHE A 289 -44.44 -41.30 66.98
N TRP A 290 -44.16 -42.53 67.43
CA TRP A 290 -43.04 -43.32 66.90
C TRP A 290 -43.25 -43.80 65.45
N VAL A 291 -44.50 -44.09 65.06
CA VAL A 291 -44.85 -44.50 63.69
C VAL A 291 -44.56 -43.37 62.70
N PHE A 292 -44.84 -42.14 63.11
CA PHE A 292 -44.45 -40.95 62.34
C PHE A 292 -42.93 -40.88 62.13
N TRP A 293 -42.14 -41.15 63.17
CA TRP A 293 -40.67 -41.11 63.09
C TRP A 293 -40.10 -42.11 62.08
N ILE A 294 -40.57 -43.36 62.10
CA ILE A 294 -40.09 -44.39 61.17
C ILE A 294 -40.43 -44.01 59.73
N LEU A 295 -41.69 -43.64 59.47
CA LEU A 295 -42.13 -43.26 58.12
C LEU A 295 -41.39 -42.02 57.62
N ALA A 296 -41.28 -40.98 58.44
CA ALA A 296 -40.61 -39.74 58.05
C ALA A 296 -39.11 -39.97 57.74
N VAL A 297 -38.41 -40.76 58.56
CA VAL A 297 -36.97 -41.05 58.34
C VAL A 297 -36.75 -41.98 57.16
N SER A 298 -37.55 -43.04 57.01
CA SER A 298 -37.42 -43.96 55.87
C SER A 298 -37.73 -43.26 54.55
N PHE A 299 -38.76 -42.42 54.49
CA PHE A 299 -39.09 -41.68 53.26
C PHE A 299 -38.05 -40.60 52.95
N SER A 300 -37.64 -39.81 53.95
CA SER A 300 -36.63 -38.76 53.75
C SER A 300 -35.27 -39.35 53.40
N GLY A 301 -34.83 -40.39 54.11
CA GLY A 301 -33.56 -41.08 53.85
C GLY A 301 -33.55 -41.79 52.51
N GLY A 302 -34.64 -42.47 52.14
CA GLY A 302 -34.80 -43.10 50.83
C GLY A 302 -34.76 -42.08 49.69
N PHE A 303 -35.44 -40.95 49.84
CA PHE A 303 -35.47 -39.91 48.81
C PHE A 303 -34.12 -39.19 48.66
N VAL A 304 -33.46 -38.83 49.77
CA VAL A 304 -32.11 -38.24 49.73
C VAL A 304 -31.09 -39.24 49.16
N GLY A 305 -31.17 -40.50 49.58
CA GLY A 305 -30.34 -41.58 49.04
C GLY A 305 -30.54 -41.77 47.54
N TRP A 306 -31.79 -41.76 47.08
CA TRP A 306 -32.13 -41.84 45.65
C TRP A 306 -31.58 -40.65 44.84
N LEU A 307 -31.79 -39.41 45.31
CA LEU A 307 -31.26 -38.21 44.65
C LEU A 307 -29.73 -38.20 44.60
N PHE A 308 -29.08 -38.67 45.67
CA PHE A 308 -27.63 -38.79 45.71
C PHE A 308 -27.13 -39.87 44.75
N PHE A 309 -27.81 -41.03 44.74
CA PHE A 309 -27.49 -42.13 43.83
C PHE A 309 -27.60 -41.70 42.37
N GLU A 310 -28.68 -41.03 41.96
CA GLU A 310 -28.81 -40.49 40.60
C GLU A 310 -27.68 -39.52 40.24
N ARG A 311 -27.32 -38.60 41.14
CA ARG A 311 -26.22 -37.65 40.89
C ARG A 311 -24.87 -38.33 40.78
N VAL A 312 -24.59 -39.30 41.65
CA VAL A 312 -23.33 -40.06 41.63
C VAL A 312 -23.23 -40.93 40.38
N VAL A 313 -24.31 -41.63 40.00
CA VAL A 313 -24.34 -42.45 38.78
C VAL A 313 -24.15 -41.59 37.53
N ARG A 314 -24.80 -40.41 37.44
CA ARG A 314 -24.58 -39.49 36.30
C ARG A 314 -23.17 -38.90 36.30
N ALA A 315 -22.61 -38.56 37.46
CA ALA A 315 -21.23 -38.06 37.54
C ALA A 315 -20.22 -39.12 37.11
N LEU A 316 -20.37 -40.35 37.59
CA LEU A 316 -19.54 -41.50 37.22
C LEU A 316 -19.68 -41.84 35.72
N GLY A 317 -20.90 -41.78 35.17
CA GLY A 317 -21.14 -41.95 33.74
C GLY A 317 -20.36 -40.96 32.89
N SER A 318 -20.38 -39.67 33.24
CA SER A 318 -19.62 -38.65 32.48
C SER A 318 -18.11 -38.84 32.54
N VAL A 319 -17.58 -39.33 33.68
CA VAL A 319 -16.16 -39.64 33.83
C VAL A 319 -15.77 -40.84 32.96
N MET A 320 -16.64 -41.87 32.89
CA MET A 320 -16.40 -43.01 32.01
C MET A 320 -16.43 -42.62 30.53
N ASP A 321 -17.33 -41.74 30.11
CA ASP A 321 -17.38 -41.24 28.73
C ASP A 321 -16.14 -40.39 28.38
N TRP A 322 -15.67 -39.54 29.31
CA TRP A 322 -14.44 -38.77 29.12
C TRP A 322 -13.19 -39.66 29.05
N CYS A 323 -13.10 -40.68 29.91
CA CYS A 323 -12.04 -41.69 29.86
C CYS A 323 -12.10 -42.50 28.55
N GLY A 324 -13.31 -42.84 28.07
CA GLY A 324 -13.52 -43.49 26.78
C GLY A 324 -13.03 -42.64 25.60
N LEU A 325 -13.25 -41.33 25.62
CA LEU A 325 -12.74 -40.39 24.61
C LEU A 325 -11.21 -40.24 24.67
N LEU A 326 -10.62 -40.21 25.88
CA LEU A 326 -9.16 -40.17 26.07
C LEU A 326 -8.46 -41.45 25.59
N TRP A 327 -9.08 -42.62 25.77
CA TRP A 327 -8.56 -43.89 25.26
C TRP A 327 -8.86 -44.11 23.77
N GLY A 328 -9.97 -43.60 23.25
CA GLY A 328 -10.37 -43.74 21.84
C GLY A 328 -9.53 -42.91 20.86
N ARG A 329 -8.90 -41.80 21.30
CA ARG A 329 -8.15 -40.90 20.41
C ARG A 329 -6.75 -41.41 20.01
N ARG A 330 -6.30 -42.55 20.54
CA ARG A 330 -4.94 -43.09 20.27
C ARG A 330 -4.84 -44.14 19.15
N ARG A 331 -5.94 -44.52 18.49
CA ARG A 331 -5.95 -45.58 17.44
C ARG A 331 -6.26 -45.13 16.01
N GLY A 332 -6.22 -43.83 15.73
CA GLY A 332 -6.42 -43.26 14.38
C GLY A 332 -5.16 -42.76 13.68
N LYS A 333 -4.05 -43.49 13.72
CA LYS A 333 -2.89 -43.26 12.83
C LYS A 333 -2.98 -44.23 11.66
N GLY A 334 -3.51 -43.77 10.52
CA GLY A 334 -3.55 -44.63 9.34
C GLY A 334 -4.16 -43.96 8.11
N LYS A 335 -3.27 -43.41 7.28
CA LYS A 335 -3.46 -43.12 5.84
C LYS A 335 -4.27 -41.87 5.49
N THR A 336 -3.64 -40.71 5.61
CA THR A 336 -3.78 -39.67 4.57
C THR A 336 -3.06 -40.18 3.30
N LYS A 337 -3.80 -40.89 2.44
CA LYS A 337 -3.42 -40.99 1.03
C LYS A 337 -3.59 -39.59 0.43
N GLY A 338 -2.57 -39.12 -0.26
CA GLY A 338 -2.59 -37.84 -0.95
C GLY A 338 -3.79 -37.74 -1.88
N GLN A 339 -4.61 -36.72 -1.67
CA GLN A 339 -5.38 -36.09 -2.72
C GLN A 339 -4.71 -34.76 -3.01
N GLY A 340 -4.36 -34.59 -4.29
CA GLY A 340 -3.53 -33.52 -4.78
C GLY A 340 -4.11 -32.16 -4.45
N ALA A 341 -3.19 -31.25 -4.12
CA ALA A 341 -3.42 -29.83 -4.22
C ALA A 341 -3.72 -29.51 -5.70
N VAL A 342 -5.01 -29.42 -6.02
CA VAL A 342 -5.49 -28.72 -7.20
C VAL A 342 -5.28 -27.24 -6.90
N LEU A 343 -4.30 -26.66 -7.58
CA LEU A 343 -4.09 -25.21 -7.66
C LEU A 343 -5.41 -24.53 -8.10
N PRO A 344 -5.82 -23.42 -7.47
CA PRO A 344 -6.87 -22.59 -8.03
C PRO A 344 -6.34 -22.00 -9.34
N VAL A 345 -6.87 -22.49 -10.46
CA VAL A 345 -6.74 -21.87 -11.77
C VAL A 345 -7.36 -20.49 -11.67
N HIS A 346 -6.53 -19.48 -11.84
CA HIS A 346 -6.95 -18.10 -12.03
C HIS A 346 -7.68 -18.04 -13.37
N GLU A 347 -9.01 -18.06 -13.32
CA GLU A 347 -9.89 -17.80 -14.45
C GLU A 347 -9.72 -16.32 -14.85
N LYS A 348 -9.04 -16.11 -15.97
CA LYS A 348 -9.22 -14.94 -16.82
C LYS A 348 -10.49 -15.19 -17.61
N ASP A 349 -11.40 -14.22 -17.66
CA ASP A 349 -12.03 -13.70 -18.87
C ASP A 349 -13.21 -12.78 -18.52
N THR A 350 -13.01 -11.47 -18.74
CA THR A 350 -13.80 -10.52 -19.55
C THR A 350 -13.69 -9.08 -19.04
#